data_AF-A2A1Z4-F1
#
_entry.id   AF-A2A1Z4-F1
#
_cell.length_a   1.000
_cell.length_b   1.000
_cell.length_c   1.000
_cell.angle_alpha   90.00
_cell.angle_beta   90.00
_cell.angle_gamma   90.00
#
_symmetry.space_group_name_H-M   'P 1'
#
loop_
_entity.id
_entity.type
_entity.pdbx_description
1 polymer ?
#
loop_
_entity_poly.entity_id
_entity_poly.type
_entity_poly.pdbx_seq_one_letter_code
_entity_poly.pdbx_strand_id
1 'polypeptide(L)'
;MLSILMFIVIFVTLLVIAVRVIRAIIIQSEIFDEFGQSKALLFLVPLYPVGPLLMSFGAAYLPVVFVNMLVACCYTPGLVVAKRQNSVFERAGTSRGRDAKEAVMSAFSGALIGIISLSALMVLSFAFSSYSG
;
A
#
# COMPACT_ATOMS: atom_id res chain seq x y z
N MET A 1 -11.52 21.31 7.37
CA MET A 1 -10.09 21.37 7.78
C MET A 1 -9.56 20.02 8.26
N LEU A 2 -10.26 19.34 9.18
CA LEU A 2 -9.80 18.06 9.76
C LEU A 2 -9.58 16.95 8.70
N SER A 3 -10.45 16.88 7.69
CA SER A 3 -10.38 15.89 6.60
C SER A 3 -9.13 16.05 5.74
N ILE A 4 -8.76 17.30 5.40
CA ILE A 4 -7.58 17.60 4.58
C ILE A 4 -6.29 17.24 5.33
N LEU A 5 -6.22 17.55 6.63
CA LEU A 5 -5.09 17.19 7.47
C LEU A 5 -4.89 15.66 7.51
N MET A 6 -5.98 14.89 7.68
CA MET A 6 -5.90 13.42 7.65
C MET A 6 -5.37 12.89 6.31
N PHE A 7 -5.83 13.42 5.18
CA PHE A 7 -5.32 12.99 3.86
C PHE A 7 -3.83 13.27 3.71
N ILE A 8 -3.36 14.44 4.14
CA ILE A 8 -1.94 14.79 4.10
C ILE A 8 -1.12 13.84 4.98
N VAL A 9 -1.57 13.56 6.20
CA VAL A 9 -0.87 12.64 7.11
C VAL A 9 -0.78 11.24 6.49
N ILE A 10 -1.90 10.69 6.00
CA ILE A 10 -1.94 9.37 5.36
C ILE A 10 -1.02 9.34 4.13
N PHE A 11 -1.06 10.38 3.29
CA PHE A 11 -0.21 10.51 2.12
C PHE A 11 1.28 10.48 2.49
N VAL A 12 1.69 11.30 3.46
CA VAL A 12 3.09 11.37 3.90
C VAL A 12 3.53 10.05 4.53
N THR A 13 2.70 9.43 5.36
CA THR A 13 3.02 8.13 5.98
C THR A 13 3.21 7.05 4.91
N LEU A 14 2.29 6.95 3.95
CA LEU A 14 2.40 5.96 2.87
C LEU A 14 3.58 6.25 1.94
N LEU A 15 3.90 7.52 1.68
CA LEU A 15 5.07 7.92 0.91
C LEU A 15 6.37 7.50 1.61
N VAL A 16 6.49 7.75 2.92
CA VAL A 16 7.67 7.35 3.70
C VAL A 16 7.82 5.83 3.71
N ILE A 17 6.73 5.09 3.91
CA ILE A 17 6.73 3.62 3.83
C ILE A 17 7.18 3.18 2.43
N ALA A 18 6.63 3.77 1.38
CA ALA A 18 6.96 3.43 0.01
C ALA A 18 8.45 3.61 -0.30
N VAL A 19 9.02 4.77 0.05
CA VAL A 19 10.44 5.06 -0.13
C VAL A 19 11.32 4.07 0.65
N ARG A 20 10.97 3.77 1.91
CA ARG A 20 11.71 2.82 2.75
C ARG A 20 11.71 1.42 2.16
N VAL A 21 10.54 0.94 1.71
CA VAL A 21 10.38 -0.38 1.09
C VAL A 21 11.15 -0.46 -0.22
N ILE A 22 11.05 0.55 -1.08
CA ILE A 22 11.79 0.60 -2.36
C ILE A 22 13.30 0.52 -2.11
N ARG A 23 13.82 1.34 -1.18
CA ARG A 23 15.24 1.30 -0.82
C ARG A 23 15.66 -0.08 -0.31
N ALA A 24 14.85 -0.68 0.57
CA ALA A 24 15.15 -2.00 1.10
C ALA A 24 15.18 -3.09 0.00
N ILE A 25 14.24 -3.05 -0.95
CA ILE A 25 14.21 -4.00 -2.08
C ILE A 25 15.40 -3.79 -3.01
N ILE A 26 15.81 -2.53 -3.27
CA ILE A 26 16.99 -2.24 -4.11
C ILE A 26 18.27 -2.77 -3.45
N ILE A 27 18.45 -2.50 -2.15
CA ILE A 27 19.63 -2.95 -1.39
C ILE A 27 19.70 -4.48 -1.38
N GLN A 28 18.57 -5.16 -1.21
CA GLN A 28 18.50 -6.62 -1.13
C GLN A 28 18.29 -7.29 -2.50
N SER A 29 18.48 -6.57 -3.61
CA SER A 29 18.10 -7.04 -4.94
C SER A 29 18.80 -8.34 -5.38
N GLU A 30 20.03 -8.59 -4.92
CA GLU A 30 20.75 -9.84 -5.15
C GLU A 30 20.05 -11.03 -4.49
N ILE A 31 19.50 -10.85 -3.29
CA ILE A 31 18.75 -11.88 -2.56
C ILE A 31 17.45 -12.19 -3.31
N PHE A 32 16.76 -11.17 -3.83
CA PHE A 32 15.56 -11.42 -4.64
C PHE A 32 15.88 -12.26 -5.89
N ASP A 33 17.03 -12.03 -6.53
CA ASP A 33 17.46 -12.82 -7.69
C ASP A 33 17.86 -14.25 -7.28
N GLU A 34 18.56 -14.43 -6.14
CA GLU A 34 18.94 -15.73 -5.58
C GLU A 34 17.71 -16.62 -5.29
N PHE A 35 16.64 -16.03 -4.76
CA PHE A 35 15.39 -16.73 -4.45
C PHE A 35 14.39 -16.75 -5.62
N GLY A 36 14.77 -16.27 -6.81
CA GLY A 36 13.92 -16.22 -8.00
C GLY A 36 12.64 -15.39 -7.82
N GLN A 37 12.66 -14.40 -6.93
CA GLN A 37 11.50 -13.58 -6.59
C GLN A 37 11.38 -12.36 -7.52
N SER A 38 10.16 -12.06 -7.93
CA SER A 38 9.89 -10.90 -8.80
C SER A 38 10.13 -9.57 -8.08
N LYS A 39 10.79 -8.62 -8.73
CA LYS A 39 10.96 -7.24 -8.25
C LYS A 39 9.72 -6.36 -8.49
N ALA A 40 8.55 -6.96 -8.77
CA ALA A 40 7.30 -6.25 -9.06
C ALA A 40 6.89 -5.24 -7.97
N LEU A 41 7.26 -5.49 -6.70
CA LEU A 41 7.02 -4.54 -5.61
C LEU A 41 7.68 -3.18 -5.81
N LEU A 42 8.79 -3.08 -6.55
CA LEU A 42 9.39 -1.78 -6.92
C LEU A 42 8.43 -0.90 -7.72
N PHE A 43 7.57 -1.51 -8.53
CA PHE A 43 6.59 -0.80 -9.35
C PHE A 43 5.25 -0.63 -8.65
N LEU A 44 4.87 -1.55 -7.75
CA LEU A 44 3.58 -1.52 -7.06
C LEU A 44 3.57 -0.60 -5.84
N VAL A 45 4.67 -0.54 -5.09
CA VAL A 45 4.77 0.28 -3.87
C VAL A 45 4.61 1.79 -4.12
N PRO A 46 5.11 2.37 -5.23
CA PRO A 46 4.81 3.75 -5.60
C PRO A 46 3.31 4.08 -5.76
N LEU A 47 2.44 3.08 -5.99
CA LEU A 47 0.99 3.32 -6.08
C LEU A 47 0.36 3.60 -4.71
N TYR A 48 1.01 3.26 -3.60
CA TYR A 48 0.45 3.46 -2.27
C TYR A 48 0.13 4.94 -1.96
N PRO A 49 1.05 5.91 -2.16
CA PRO A 49 0.72 7.33 -2.01
C PRO A 49 -0.22 7.88 -3.11
N VAL A 50 -0.43 7.15 -4.21
CA VAL A 50 -1.40 7.56 -5.24
C VAL A 50 -2.83 7.32 -4.77
N GLY A 51 -3.07 6.33 -3.90
CA GLY A 51 -4.40 6.05 -3.35
C GLY A 51 -5.06 7.25 -2.64
N PRO A 52 -4.38 7.92 -1.67
CA PRO A 52 -4.93 9.10 -1.01
C PRO A 52 -5.14 10.28 -1.97
N LEU A 53 -4.27 10.44 -2.98
CA LEU A 53 -4.45 11.47 -4.02
C LEU A 53 -5.71 11.19 -4.85
N LEU A 54 -5.91 9.93 -5.26
CA LEU A 54 -7.12 9.52 -5.98
C LEU A 54 -8.39 9.70 -5.15
N MET A 55 -8.36 9.42 -3.84
CA MET A 55 -9.52 9.74 -2.98
C MET A 55 -9.78 11.25 -2.91
N SER A 56 -8.73 12.06 -2.78
CA SER A 56 -8.86 13.51 -2.58
C SER A 56 -9.35 14.23 -3.83
N PHE A 57 -8.80 13.88 -5.00
CA PHE A 57 -9.12 14.55 -6.26
C PHE A 57 -10.18 13.80 -7.08
N GLY A 58 -10.18 12.47 -7.04
CA GLY A 58 -11.05 11.65 -7.87
C GLY A 58 -12.53 11.83 -7.52
N ALA A 59 -12.86 12.08 -6.24
CA ALA A 59 -14.23 12.30 -5.81
C ALA A 59 -14.87 13.56 -6.43
N ALA A 60 -14.07 14.51 -6.92
CA ALA A 60 -14.57 15.71 -7.60
C ALA A 60 -14.98 15.45 -9.06
N TYR A 61 -14.44 14.39 -9.69
CA TYR A 61 -14.59 14.14 -11.14
C TYR A 61 -15.29 12.82 -11.47
N LEU A 62 -15.31 11.87 -10.53
CA LEU A 62 -15.81 10.51 -10.75
C LEU A 62 -16.80 10.12 -9.65
N PRO A 63 -17.75 9.20 -9.94
CA PRO A 63 -18.61 8.64 -8.90
C PRO A 63 -17.78 7.96 -7.81
N VAL A 64 -18.19 8.13 -6.55
CA VAL A 64 -17.48 7.62 -5.37
C VAL A 64 -17.15 6.13 -5.47
N VAL A 65 -18.05 5.33 -6.05
CA VAL A 65 -17.84 3.88 -6.26
C VAL A 65 -16.64 3.61 -7.17
N PHE A 66 -16.50 4.35 -8.27
CA PHE A 66 -15.37 4.20 -9.20
C PHE A 66 -14.05 4.62 -8.56
N VAL A 67 -14.05 5.73 -7.80
CA VAL A 67 -12.87 6.19 -7.07
C VAL A 67 -12.40 5.13 -6.07
N ASN A 68 -13.32 4.54 -5.30
CA ASN A 68 -12.98 3.49 -4.35
C ASN A 68 -12.41 2.24 -5.03
N MET A 69 -12.94 1.83 -6.19
CA MET A 69 -12.37 0.73 -6.97
C MET A 69 -10.95 1.04 -7.43
N LEU A 70 -10.69 2.23 -7.97
CA LEU A 70 -9.36 2.64 -8.40
C LEU A 70 -8.37 2.66 -7.22
N VAL A 71 -8.79 3.17 -6.07
CA VAL A 71 -7.94 3.23 -4.88
C VAL A 71 -7.66 1.83 -4.33
N ALA A 72 -8.63 0.92 -4.36
CA ALA A 72 -8.40 -0.48 -3.99
C ALA A 72 -7.33 -1.13 -4.90
N CYS A 73 -7.39 -0.87 -6.22
CA CYS A 73 -6.40 -1.33 -7.18
C CYS A 73 -4.97 -0.81 -6.90
N CYS A 74 -4.81 0.31 -6.20
CA CYS A 74 -3.49 0.81 -5.81
C CYS A 74 -2.81 -0.03 -4.71
N TYR A 75 -3.59 -0.75 -3.89
CA TYR A 75 -3.05 -1.49 -2.73
C TYR A 75 -3.13 -3.01 -2.91
N THR A 76 -4.20 -3.54 -3.53
CA THR A 76 -4.44 -4.99 -3.62
C THR A 76 -3.31 -5.74 -4.33
N PRO A 77 -2.79 -5.30 -5.49
CA PRO A 77 -1.70 -6.01 -6.16
C PRO A 77 -0.44 -6.07 -5.30
N GLY A 78 -0.08 -4.96 -4.64
CA GLY A 78 1.06 -4.89 -3.72
C GLY A 78 0.91 -5.86 -2.56
N LEU A 79 -0.29 -5.94 -1.97
CA LEU A 79 -0.63 -6.88 -0.90
C LEU A 79 -0.48 -8.35 -1.35
N VAL A 80 -1.00 -8.69 -2.52
CA VAL A 80 -0.97 -10.06 -3.06
C VAL A 80 0.47 -10.49 -3.35
N VAL A 81 1.25 -9.64 -4.00
CA VAL A 81 2.66 -9.91 -4.31
C VAL A 81 3.47 -10.03 -3.02
N ALA A 82 3.32 -9.10 -2.08
CA ALA A 82 4.03 -9.15 -0.81
C ALA A 82 3.69 -10.42 0.00
N LYS A 83 2.41 -10.82 0.04
CA LYS A 83 2.00 -12.06 0.74
C LYS A 83 2.64 -13.30 0.12
N ARG A 84 2.66 -13.39 -1.22
CA ARG A 84 3.30 -14.51 -1.93
C ARG A 84 4.79 -14.59 -1.60
N GLN A 85 5.49 -13.46 -1.69
CA GLN A 85 6.93 -13.42 -1.40
C GLN A 85 7.25 -13.73 0.06
N ASN A 86 6.46 -13.19 1.01
CA ASN A 86 6.65 -13.45 2.42
C ASN A 86 6.56 -14.96 2.71
N SER A 87 5.61 -15.66 2.08
CA SER A 87 5.46 -17.11 2.24
C SER A 87 6.66 -17.91 1.71
N VAL A 88 7.35 -17.40 0.68
CA VAL A 88 8.56 -18.05 0.14
C VAL A 88 9.73 -17.84 1.09
N PHE A 89 9.97 -16.61 1.56
CA PHE A 89 11.03 -16.33 2.52
C PHE A 89 10.83 -17.03 3.86
N GLU A 90 9.58 -17.19 4.31
CA GLU A 90 9.25 -17.98 5.50
C GLU A 90 9.61 -19.45 5.36
N ARG A 91 9.38 -20.03 4.18
CA ARG A 91 9.72 -21.44 3.91
C ARG A 91 11.21 -21.66 3.74
N ALA A 92 11.93 -20.67 3.21
CA ALA A 92 13.38 -20.74 3.06
C ALA A 92 14.09 -20.81 4.42
N GLY A 93 13.61 -20.07 5.43
CA GLY A 93 14.12 -20.15 6.81
C GLY A 93 15.59 -19.77 6.99
N THR A 94 16.22 -19.15 5.99
CA THR A 94 17.65 -18.80 6.03
C THR A 94 17.87 -17.44 6.68
N SER A 95 18.99 -17.28 7.40
CA SER A 95 19.37 -16.00 8.04
C SER A 95 19.58 -14.88 7.01
N ARG A 96 20.06 -15.22 5.81
CA ARG A 96 20.25 -14.28 4.69
C ARG A 96 18.94 -13.68 4.18
N GLY A 97 17.86 -14.46 4.14
CA GLY A 97 16.56 -13.99 3.67
C GLY A 97 15.81 -13.08 4.65
N ARG A 98 16.32 -12.87 5.87
CA ARG A 98 15.59 -12.17 6.94
C ARG A 98 15.35 -10.69 6.62
N ASP A 99 16.37 -9.99 6.12
CA ASP A 99 16.27 -8.57 5.79
C ASP A 99 15.34 -8.35 4.58
N ALA A 100 15.43 -9.25 3.58
CA ALA A 100 14.50 -9.25 2.45
C ALA A 100 13.06 -9.53 2.89
N LYS A 101 12.87 -10.48 3.82
CA LYS A 101 11.56 -10.76 4.44
C LYS A 101 11.00 -9.53 5.16
N GLU A 102 11.82 -8.83 5.96
CA GLU A 102 11.40 -7.61 6.65
C GLU A 102 10.97 -6.51 5.66
N ALA A 103 11.69 -6.36 4.55
CA ALA A 103 11.32 -5.43 3.48
C ALA A 103 9.95 -5.78 2.86
N VAL A 104 9.72 -7.05 2.55
CA VAL A 104 8.44 -7.54 2.02
C VAL A 104 7.31 -7.38 3.04
N MET A 105 7.58 -7.65 4.32
CA MET A 105 6.61 -7.52 5.40
C MET A 105 6.24 -6.04 5.65
N SER A 106 7.19 -5.12 5.50
CA SER A 106 6.94 -3.68 5.51
C SER A 106 6.07 -3.24 4.32
N ALA A 107 6.29 -3.82 3.13
CA ALA A 107 5.44 -3.57 1.98
C ALA A 107 4.00 -4.10 2.17
N PHE A 108 3.88 -5.26 2.80
CA PHE A 108 2.60 -5.88 3.15
C PHE A 108 1.83 -5.03 4.17
N SER A 109 2.48 -4.63 5.26
CA SER A 109 1.87 -3.79 6.29
C SER A 109 1.48 -2.42 5.73
N GLY A 110 2.29 -1.83 4.86
CA GLY A 110 1.96 -0.59 4.15
C GLY A 110 0.68 -0.69 3.31
N ALA A 111 0.53 -1.75 2.51
CA ALA A 111 -0.71 -1.98 1.75
C ALA A 111 -1.91 -2.20 2.66
N LEU A 112 -1.73 -2.93 3.76
CA LEU A 112 -2.80 -3.24 4.71
C LEU A 112 -3.28 -1.98 5.44
N ILE A 113 -2.36 -1.10 5.85
CA ILE A 113 -2.67 0.22 6.41
C ILE A 113 -3.44 1.07 5.39
N GLY A 114 -3.02 1.05 4.12
CA GLY A 114 -3.72 1.76 3.03
C GLY A 114 -5.17 1.30 2.87
N ILE A 115 -5.40 -0.02 2.86
CA ILE A 115 -6.74 -0.62 2.75
C ILE A 115 -7.61 -0.31 3.98
N ILE A 116 -7.06 -0.43 5.18
CA ILE A 116 -7.79 -0.10 6.42
C ILE A 116 -8.19 1.38 6.39
N SER A 117 -7.26 2.27 6.06
CA SER A 117 -7.53 3.71 5.98
C SER A 117 -8.61 4.03 4.95
N LEU A 118 -8.56 3.40 3.76
CA LEU A 118 -9.60 3.50 2.74
C LEU A 118 -10.97 3.08 3.29
N SER A 119 -11.05 1.92 3.93
CA SER A 119 -12.31 1.38 4.46
C SER A 119 -12.89 2.26 5.56
N ALA A 120 -12.06 2.78 6.47
CA ALA A 120 -12.48 3.69 7.52
C ALA A 120 -13.02 5.01 6.95
N LEU A 121 -12.32 5.60 5.97
CA LEU A 121 -12.77 6.82 5.31
C LEU A 121 -14.07 6.60 4.53
N MET A 122 -14.22 5.46 3.85
CA MET A 122 -15.43 5.12 3.13
C MET A 122 -16.64 5.03 4.07
N VAL A 123 -16.53 4.28 5.17
CA VAL A 123 -17.61 4.15 6.18
C VAL A 123 -17.99 5.53 6.72
N LEU A 124 -16.99 6.36 7.02
CA LEU A 124 -17.20 7.71 7.53
C LEU A 124 -17.94 8.59 6.49
N SER A 125 -17.53 8.56 5.22
CA SER A 125 -18.21 9.28 4.14
C SER A 125 -19.66 8.86 3.93
N PHE A 126 -19.96 7.55 3.99
CA PHE A 126 -21.34 7.05 3.90
C PHE A 126 -22.18 7.43 5.11
N ALA A 127 -21.61 7.34 6.32
CA ALA A 127 -22.29 7.72 7.56
C ALA A 127 -22.69 9.21 7.56
N PHE A 128 -21.78 10.10 7.14
CA PHE A 128 -22.08 11.53 7.04
C PHE A 128 -23.08 11.86 5.93
N SER A 129 -23.00 11.20 4.78
CA SER A 129 -23.96 11.41 3.67
C SER A 129 -25.39 10.97 4.05
N SER A 130 -25.51 9.98 4.93
CA SER A 130 -26.81 9.48 5.42
C SER A 130 -27.43 10.37 6.50
N TYR A 131 -26.63 11.24 7.14
CA TYR A 131 -27.09 12.13 8.21
C TYR A 131 -27.52 13.52 7.68
N SER A 132 -27.15 13.85 6.43
CA SER A 132 -27.48 15.12 5.77
C SER A 132 -28.63 15.05 4.78
N GLY A 133 -29.33 13.92 4.71
CA GLY A 133 -30.56 13.72 3.91
C GLY A 133 -31.76 13.54 4.81
#